data_AF-A0A7X6K847-F1
#
_entry.id   AF-A0A7X6K847-F1
#
_cell.length_a   1.000
_cell.length_b   1.000
_cell.length_c   1.000
_cell.angle_alpha   90.00
_cell.angle_beta   90.00
_cell.angle_gamma   90.00
#
_symmetry.space_group_name_H-M   'P 1'
#
loop_
_entity.id
_entity.type
_entity.pdbx_description
1 polymer ?
#
loop_
_entity_poly.entity_id
_entity_poly.type
_entity_poly.pdbx_seq_one_letter_code
_entity_poly.pdbx_strand_id
1 'polypeptide(L)'
;DKGQKHKAFNASKIEAHHAIIPTTKSGAGIQLNEKERNVYNLVSVYFIGLFYPDAIRNKTKIHFDIKGDTFTATQSVLVQKGWEALGKDSDDEDETEDAGTDGFDLSLLKFNDSGLCESADVDKKKTTPPRYFTESTLLAAMTSAAKFIDDPALRKALEAKDEGS
;
A
#
# COMPACT_ATOMS: atom_id res chain seq x y z
N ASP A 1 -8.60 20.54 -7.59
CA ASP A 1 -9.92 20.59 -8.24
C ASP A 1 -10.99 20.57 -7.15
N LYS A 2 -11.96 21.49 -7.16
CA LYS A 2 -12.99 21.60 -6.09
C LYS A 2 -14.14 20.59 -6.25
N GLY A 3 -14.16 19.81 -7.34
CA GLY A 3 -15.17 18.80 -7.61
C GLY A 3 -14.84 17.38 -7.16
N GLN A 4 -13.60 17.11 -6.74
CA GLN A 4 -13.16 15.74 -6.42
C GLN A 4 -13.60 15.35 -5.00
N LYS A 5 -14.68 14.58 -4.91
CA LYS A 5 -15.20 14.01 -3.66
C LYS A 5 -14.63 12.62 -3.47
N HIS A 6 -13.81 12.42 -2.44
CA HIS A 6 -13.24 11.12 -2.11
C HIS A 6 -14.32 10.07 -1.83
N LYS A 7 -14.05 8.80 -2.18
CA LYS A 7 -15.02 7.67 -2.07
C LYS A 7 -15.51 7.41 -0.64
N ALA A 8 -14.75 7.87 0.36
CA ALA A 8 -15.11 7.77 1.78
C ALA A 8 -16.39 8.54 2.12
N PHE A 9 -16.75 9.58 1.36
CA PHE A 9 -17.96 10.36 1.59
C PHE A 9 -19.19 9.71 0.93
N ASN A 10 -19.55 8.51 1.40
CA ASN A 10 -20.67 7.73 0.87
C ASN A 10 -21.66 7.32 1.97
N ALA A 11 -22.86 7.91 1.95
CA ALA A 11 -23.93 7.63 2.92
C ALA A 11 -24.46 6.19 2.85
N SER A 12 -24.35 5.51 1.70
CA SER A 12 -24.83 4.13 1.54
C SER A 12 -23.92 3.09 2.22
N LYS A 13 -22.74 3.50 2.70
CA LYS A 13 -21.76 2.64 3.37
C LYS A 13 -21.63 2.97 4.86
N ILE A 14 -22.58 3.73 5.40
CA ILE A 14 -22.65 4.03 6.84
C ILE A 14 -23.54 2.99 7.49
N GLU A 15 -23.04 2.36 8.56
CA GLU A 15 -23.79 1.42 9.39
C GLU A 15 -24.19 2.08 10.70
N ALA A 16 -23.99 1.43 11.85
CA ALA A 16 -24.27 2.02 13.17
C ALA A 16 -23.37 3.24 13.46
N HIS A 17 -22.14 3.24 12.94
CA HIS A 17 -21.15 4.28 13.13
C HIS A 17 -20.45 4.63 11.82
N HIS A 18 -19.82 5.81 11.78
CA HIS A 18 -18.94 6.22 10.69
C HIS A 18 -17.46 6.06 11.10
N ALA A 19 -16.54 6.17 10.14
CA ALA A 19 -15.11 6.16 10.40
C ALA A 19 -14.70 7.24 11.43
N ILE A 20 -13.70 6.94 12.26
CA ILE A 20 -13.18 7.86 13.27
C ILE A 20 -12.50 9.05 12.57
N ILE A 21 -12.95 10.27 12.86
CA ILE A 21 -12.42 11.52 12.30
C ILE A 21 -12.21 12.57 13.41
N PRO A 22 -11.38 13.60 13.17
CA PRO A 22 -11.26 14.72 14.09
C PRO A 22 -12.60 15.45 14.27
N THR A 23 -12.84 15.96 15.48
CA THR A 23 -14.04 16.78 15.75
C THR A 23 -13.81 18.24 15.39
N THR A 24 -14.88 19.02 15.27
CA THR A 24 -14.80 20.48 15.03
C THR A 24 -14.46 21.30 16.28
N LYS A 25 -14.31 20.66 17.46
CA LYS A 25 -13.97 21.36 18.70
C LYS A 25 -12.54 21.88 18.62
N SER A 26 -12.34 23.13 19.05
CA SER A 26 -11.00 23.71 19.15
C SER A 26 -10.15 22.93 20.14
N GLY A 27 -8.92 22.58 19.72
CA GLY A 27 -7.91 21.97 20.59
C GLY A 27 -7.17 22.99 21.47
N ALA A 28 -7.51 24.28 21.41
CA ALA A 28 -6.83 25.32 22.16
C ALA A 28 -6.90 25.05 23.67
N GLY A 29 -5.74 25.00 24.33
CA GLY A 29 -5.63 24.77 25.77
C GLY A 29 -5.74 23.30 26.20
N ILE A 30 -5.91 22.36 25.27
CA ILE A 30 -5.88 20.92 25.57
C ILE A 30 -4.42 20.46 25.62
N GLN A 31 -4.07 19.76 26.70
CA GLN A 31 -2.78 19.08 26.86
C GLN A 31 -2.99 17.60 26.61
N LEU A 32 -2.36 17.06 25.57
CA LEU A 32 -2.36 15.64 25.28
C LEU A 32 -1.04 15.03 25.72
N ASN A 33 -1.09 13.84 26.31
CA ASN A 33 0.12 13.04 26.49
C ASN A 33 0.65 12.55 25.13
N GLU A 34 1.86 11.98 25.13
CA GLU A 34 2.50 11.55 23.89
C GLU A 34 1.68 10.54 23.09
N LYS A 35 1.08 9.55 23.76
CA LYS A 35 0.27 8.51 23.11
C LYS A 35 -1.00 9.10 22.49
N GLU A 36 -1.70 9.94 23.24
CA GLU A 36 -2.90 10.64 22.77
C GLU A 36 -2.58 11.53 21.57
N ARG A 37 -1.47 12.28 21.62
CA ARG A 37 -1.01 13.11 20.51
C ARG A 37 -0.68 12.28 19.28
N ASN A 38 -0.02 11.14 19.45
CA ASN A 38 0.33 10.25 18.34
C ASN A 38 -0.92 9.68 17.65
N VAL A 39 -1.90 9.20 18.44
CA VAL A 39 -3.17 8.68 17.90
C VAL A 39 -3.98 9.80 17.24
N TYR A 40 -4.09 10.96 17.87
CA TYR A 40 -4.80 12.11 17.31
C TYR A 40 -4.16 12.57 15.99
N ASN A 41 -2.84 12.64 15.93
CA ASN A 41 -2.11 13.00 14.72
C ASN A 41 -2.33 11.96 13.62
N LEU A 42 -2.30 10.66 13.94
CA LEU A 42 -2.59 9.58 13.00
C LEU A 42 -3.99 9.78 12.37
N VAL A 43 -5.02 9.92 13.20
CA VAL A 43 -6.40 10.13 12.72
C VAL A 43 -6.52 11.40 11.87
N SER A 44 -5.87 12.49 12.31
CA SER A 44 -5.95 13.79 11.62
C SER A 44 -5.25 13.76 10.26
N VAL A 45 -4.06 13.18 10.17
CA VAL A 45 -3.29 13.04 8.93
C VAL A 45 -4.07 12.24 7.90
N TYR A 46 -4.64 11.09 8.29
CA TYR A 46 -5.46 10.29 7.38
C TYR A 46 -6.73 11.01 6.92
N PHE A 47 -7.39 11.76 7.81
CA PHE A 47 -8.56 12.56 7.44
C PHE A 47 -8.21 13.67 6.45
N ILE A 48 -7.09 14.38 6.65
CA ILE A 48 -6.58 15.40 5.72
C ILE A 48 -6.23 14.76 4.36
N GLY A 49 -5.66 13.56 4.36
CA GLY A 49 -5.32 12.81 3.14
C GLY A 49 -6.51 12.55 2.22
N LEU A 50 -7.73 12.49 2.75
CA LEU A 50 -8.96 12.34 1.92
C LEU A 50 -9.20 13.53 0.98
N PHE A 51 -8.53 14.67 1.22
CA PHE A 51 -8.65 15.88 0.41
C PHE A 51 -7.41 16.13 -0.47
N TYR A 52 -6.41 15.24 -0.39
CA TYR A 52 -5.25 15.26 -1.28
C TYR A 52 -5.57 14.51 -2.57
N PRO A 53 -4.87 14.83 -3.67
CA PRO A 53 -5.01 14.04 -4.90
C PRO A 53 -4.35 12.67 -4.73
N ASP A 54 -4.69 11.74 -5.64
CA ASP A 54 -4.12 10.40 -5.64
C ASP A 54 -2.60 10.44 -5.80
N ALA A 55 -1.90 9.47 -5.19
CA ALA A 55 -0.51 9.20 -5.52
C ALA A 55 -0.45 8.44 -6.86
N ILE A 56 0.33 8.94 -7.81
CA ILE A 56 0.41 8.39 -9.18
C ILE A 56 1.82 7.87 -9.41
N ARG A 57 1.92 6.59 -9.78
CA ARG A 57 3.17 5.93 -10.17
C ARG A 57 3.09 5.42 -11.60
N ASN A 58 4.16 5.58 -12.37
CA ASN A 58 4.34 4.95 -13.66
C ASN A 58 5.06 3.61 -13.46
N LYS A 59 4.35 2.51 -13.72
CA LYS A 59 4.90 1.17 -13.64
C LYS A 59 5.26 0.65 -15.03
N THR A 60 6.55 0.49 -15.27
CA THR A 60 7.10 -0.11 -16.49
C THR A 60 7.39 -1.58 -16.23
N LYS A 61 6.93 -2.46 -17.12
CA LYS A 61 7.20 -3.90 -17.08
C LYS A 61 7.67 -4.35 -18.44
N ILE A 62 8.85 -4.95 -18.51
CA ILE A 62 9.47 -5.42 -19.75
C ILE A 62 9.70 -6.91 -19.66
N HIS A 63 9.43 -7.60 -20.77
CA HIS A 63 9.71 -9.01 -20.95
C HIS A 63 10.87 -9.16 -21.93
N PHE A 64 11.92 -9.86 -21.50
CA PHE A 64 13.06 -10.20 -22.33
C PHE A 64 12.99 -11.68 -22.69
N ASP A 65 13.11 -11.99 -23.98
CA ASP A 65 13.42 -13.35 -24.42
C ASP A 65 14.92 -13.52 -24.46
N ILE A 66 15.45 -14.45 -23.65
CA ILE A 66 16.86 -14.80 -23.64
C ILE A 66 16.95 -16.30 -23.86
N LYS A 67 17.35 -16.69 -25.08
CA LYS A 67 17.49 -18.11 -25.50
C LYS A 67 16.19 -18.92 -25.32
N GLY A 68 15.02 -18.30 -25.50
CA GLY A 68 13.71 -18.95 -25.38
C GLY A 68 13.12 -18.94 -23.97
N ASP A 69 13.86 -18.45 -22.97
CA ASP A 69 13.35 -18.21 -21.62
C ASP A 69 12.87 -16.76 -21.47
N THR A 70 11.75 -16.56 -20.76
CA THR A 70 11.20 -15.22 -20.50
C THR A 70 11.68 -14.68 -19.16
N PHE A 71 12.41 -13.57 -19.20
CA PHE A 71 12.81 -12.79 -18.03
C PHE A 71 11.94 -11.53 -17.93
N THR A 72 11.69 -11.05 -16.71
CA THR A 72 10.87 -9.86 -16.48
C THR A 72 11.63 -8.85 -15.64
N ALA A 73 11.72 -7.61 -16.12
CA ALA A 73 12.12 -6.47 -15.32
C ALA A 73 10.90 -5.58 -15.06
N THR A 74 10.80 -5.03 -13.85
CA THR A 74 9.75 -4.09 -13.46
C THR A 74 10.40 -2.89 -12.80
N GLN A 75 9.89 -1.70 -13.09
CA GLN A 75 10.28 -0.45 -12.46
C GLN A 75 9.02 0.35 -12.15
N SER A 76 8.95 0.95 -10.97
CA SER A 76 7.88 1.88 -10.59
C SER A 76 8.46 3.26 -10.25
N VAL A 77 8.02 4.30 -10.96
CA VAL A 77 8.47 5.68 -10.74
C VAL A 77 7.31 6.52 -10.19
N LEU A 78 7.51 7.21 -9.07
CA LEU A 78 6.53 8.15 -8.52
C LEU A 78 6.46 9.41 -9.39
N VAL A 79 5.29 9.68 -9.96
CA VAL A 79 5.02 10.85 -10.82
C VAL A 79 4.33 11.95 -10.04
N GLN A 80 3.49 11.58 -9.07
CA GLN A 80 2.78 12.50 -8.20
C GLN A 80 2.68 11.90 -6.80
N LYS A 81 3.26 12.56 -5.79
CA LYS A 81 3.23 12.09 -4.38
C LYS A 81 1.81 12.04 -3.79
N GLY A 82 0.94 12.97 -4.17
CA GLY A 82 -0.45 12.97 -3.73
C GLY A 82 -0.60 12.94 -2.21
N TRP A 83 -1.54 12.15 -1.69
CA TRP A 83 -1.77 11.96 -0.26
C TRP A 83 -0.55 11.40 0.51
N GLU A 84 0.41 10.77 -0.16
CA GLU A 84 1.63 10.24 0.47
C GLU A 84 2.55 11.37 0.95
N ALA A 85 2.34 12.61 0.51
CA ALA A 85 3.06 13.79 1.01
C ALA A 85 2.76 14.09 2.49
N LEU A 86 1.73 13.47 3.07
CA LEU A 86 1.37 13.60 4.48
C LEU A 86 2.00 12.53 5.38
N GLY A 87 2.63 11.51 4.79
CA GLY A 87 3.45 10.56 5.54
C GLY A 87 4.58 11.29 6.25
N LYS A 88 5.07 10.74 7.37
CA LYS A 88 6.39 11.16 7.84
C LYS A 88 7.37 10.81 6.73
N ASP A 89 8.27 11.72 6.38
CA ASP A 89 9.46 11.43 5.57
C ASP A 89 10.37 10.44 6.35
N SER A 90 9.88 9.26 6.67
CA SER A 90 10.72 8.09 6.85
C SER A 90 11.13 7.70 5.45
N ASP A 91 12.32 8.21 5.12
CA ASP A 91 13.17 7.79 4.03
C ASP A 91 12.78 8.33 2.63
N ASP A 92 13.28 9.54 2.36
CA ASP A 92 13.87 9.88 1.05
C ASP A 92 14.94 8.85 0.60
N GLU A 93 15.30 7.86 1.45
CA GLU A 93 16.14 6.70 1.13
C GLU A 93 15.35 5.46 0.62
N ASP A 94 14.05 5.34 0.88
CA ASP A 94 13.25 4.16 0.47
C ASP A 94 12.62 4.31 -0.92
N GLU A 95 12.54 5.53 -1.48
CA GLU A 95 12.14 5.72 -2.89
C GLU A 95 13.20 5.21 -3.88
N THR A 96 14.39 4.82 -3.39
CA THR A 96 15.43 4.15 -4.17
C THR A 96 15.46 2.61 -4.05
N GLU A 97 14.56 1.97 -3.28
CA GLU A 97 14.56 0.51 -3.18
C GLU A 97 13.89 -0.23 -4.35
N ASP A 98 13.18 0.47 -5.25
CA ASP A 98 12.77 -0.08 -6.56
C ASP A 98 13.73 0.32 -7.69
N ALA A 99 14.93 0.83 -7.34
CA ALA A 99 16.06 0.92 -8.24
C ALA A 99 16.79 -0.44 -8.31
N GLY A 100 16.05 -1.51 -8.63
CA GLY A 100 16.63 -2.79 -9.08
C GLY A 100 17.31 -2.71 -10.46
N THR A 101 17.54 -1.50 -10.94
CA THR A 101 18.20 -1.13 -12.17
C THR A 101 19.17 -0.02 -11.78
N ASP A 102 20.47 -0.18 -12.00
CA ASP A 102 21.56 0.76 -11.66
C ASP A 102 21.37 2.18 -12.27
N GLY A 103 20.35 2.92 -11.85
CA GLY A 103 19.92 4.18 -12.45
C GLY A 103 19.37 4.08 -13.88
N PHE A 104 19.13 2.88 -14.43
CA PHE A 104 18.63 2.72 -15.79
C PHE A 104 17.09 2.79 -15.84
N ASP A 105 16.56 3.80 -16.52
CA ASP A 105 15.13 3.98 -16.75
C ASP A 105 14.62 3.00 -17.83
N LEU A 106 13.90 1.96 -17.41
CA LEU A 106 13.27 0.98 -18.28
C LEU A 106 12.27 1.62 -19.26
N SER A 107 11.69 2.78 -18.94
CA SER A 107 10.71 3.44 -19.84
C SER A 107 11.32 3.92 -21.16
N LEU A 108 12.65 3.98 -21.24
CA LEU A 108 13.37 4.34 -22.46
C LEU A 108 13.42 3.22 -23.50
N LEU A 109 13.24 1.97 -23.07
CA LEU A 109 13.28 0.79 -23.95
C LEU A 109 11.98 0.67 -24.76
N LYS A 110 12.11 0.20 -26.00
CA LYS A 110 11.02 -0.01 -26.95
C LYS A 110 10.88 -1.48 -27.30
N PHE A 111 9.69 -1.82 -27.81
CA PHE A 111 9.47 -3.14 -28.37
C PHE A 111 10.45 -3.42 -29.51
N ASN A 112 11.00 -4.64 -29.54
CA ASN A 112 12.08 -5.09 -30.44
C ASN A 112 13.46 -4.44 -30.21
N ASP A 113 13.68 -3.73 -29.10
CA ASP A 113 15.06 -3.40 -28.72
C ASP A 113 15.85 -4.68 -28.43
N SER A 114 17.10 -4.71 -28.90
CA SER A 114 18.01 -5.85 -28.72
C SER A 114 19.17 -5.46 -27.82
N GLY A 115 19.54 -6.34 -26.91
CA GLY A 115 20.72 -6.18 -26.05
C GLY A 115 21.53 -7.47 -25.98
N LEU A 116 22.70 -7.37 -25.35
CA LEU A 116 23.53 -8.52 -25.03
C LEU A 116 23.36 -8.86 -23.54
N CYS A 117 23.08 -10.13 -23.24
CA CYS A 117 23.16 -10.65 -21.88
C CYS A 117 24.65 -10.91 -21.56
N GLU A 118 25.25 -10.06 -20.72
CA GLU A 118 26.68 -10.12 -20.37
C GLU A 118 26.99 -11.22 -19.36
N SER A 119 26.12 -11.39 -18.36
CA SER A 119 26.24 -12.41 -17.32
C SER A 119 24.87 -12.98 -16.95
N ALA A 120 24.88 -14.16 -16.35
CA ALA A 120 23.71 -14.79 -15.77
C ALA A 120 24.13 -15.53 -14.49
N ASP A 121 23.40 -15.31 -13.42
CA ASP A 121 23.69 -15.87 -12.09
C ASP A 121 22.51 -16.70 -11.59
N VAL A 122 22.82 -17.75 -10.82
CA VAL A 122 21.81 -18.63 -10.20
C VAL A 122 21.78 -18.39 -8.70
N ASP A 123 20.74 -17.71 -8.24
CA ASP A 123 20.52 -17.46 -6.82
C ASP A 123 19.81 -18.64 -6.12
N LYS A 124 20.52 -19.29 -5.19
CA LYS A 124 20.01 -20.43 -4.42
C LYS A 124 19.39 -19.94 -3.12
N LYS A 125 18.06 -19.72 -3.12
CA LYS A 125 17.30 -19.34 -1.92
C LYS A 125 16.77 -20.56 -1.17
N LYS A 126 16.59 -20.40 0.15
CA LYS A 126 15.94 -21.39 1.03
C LYS A 126 14.60 -20.85 1.50
N THR A 127 13.61 -21.72 1.64
CA THR A 127 12.33 -21.38 2.27
C THR A 127 12.53 -21.13 3.76
N THR A 128 11.83 -20.14 4.30
CA THR A 128 11.80 -19.85 5.73
C THR A 128 10.44 -20.26 6.32
N PRO A 129 10.40 -20.69 7.60
CA PRO A 129 9.15 -20.97 8.27
C PRO A 129 8.30 -19.68 8.40
N PRO A 130 6.96 -19.81 8.53
CA PRO A 130 6.10 -18.66 8.77
C PRO A 130 6.54 -17.85 10.00
N ARG A 131 6.44 -16.53 9.93
CA ARG A 131 6.71 -15.66 11.08
C ARG A 131 5.63 -15.88 12.16
N TYR A 132 6.03 -15.79 13.42
CA TYR A 132 5.08 -15.72 14.52
C TYR A 132 4.20 -14.47 14.42
N PHE A 133 2.99 -14.54 14.98
CA PHE A 133 2.13 -13.38 15.08
C PHE A 133 2.72 -12.33 16.03
N THR A 134 2.77 -11.10 15.53
CA THR A 134 2.79 -9.87 16.33
C THR A 134 1.36 -9.44 16.65
N GLU A 135 1.17 -8.52 17.61
CA GLU A 135 -0.15 -8.00 17.97
C GLU A 135 -0.93 -7.47 16.75
N SER A 136 -0.28 -6.67 15.89
CA SER A 136 -0.91 -6.14 14.68
C SER A 136 -1.32 -7.23 13.69
N THR A 137 -0.44 -8.21 13.45
CA THR A 137 -0.73 -9.32 12.54
C THR A 137 -1.78 -10.29 13.10
N LEU A 138 -1.85 -10.45 14.43
CA LEU A 138 -2.86 -11.25 15.08
C LEU A 138 -4.23 -10.60 14.98
N LEU A 139 -4.32 -9.30 15.28
CA LEU A 139 -5.56 -8.53 15.14
C LEU A 139 -6.05 -8.58 13.68
N ALA A 140 -5.16 -8.36 12.71
CA ALA A 140 -5.51 -8.48 11.29
C ALA A 140 -6.01 -9.89 10.92
N ALA A 141 -5.38 -10.94 11.47
CA ALA A 141 -5.82 -12.32 11.27
C ALA A 141 -7.19 -12.59 11.90
N MET A 142 -7.47 -12.02 13.07
CA MET A 142 -8.77 -12.14 13.76
C MET A 142 -9.88 -11.39 12.99
N THR A 143 -9.60 -10.18 12.50
CA THR A 143 -10.55 -9.41 11.66
C THR A 143 -10.80 -10.08 10.31
N SER A 144 -9.88 -10.93 9.84
CA SER A 144 -10.04 -11.66 8.58
C SER A 144 -9.97 -13.17 8.77
N ALA A 145 -10.56 -13.65 9.88
CA ALA A 145 -10.51 -15.06 10.29
C ALA A 145 -11.07 -16.01 9.23
N ALA A 146 -12.03 -15.55 8.43
CA ALA A 146 -12.61 -16.31 7.33
C ALA A 146 -11.54 -16.79 6.32
N LYS A 147 -10.45 -16.03 6.11
CA LYS A 147 -9.36 -16.40 5.18
C LYS A 147 -8.64 -17.69 5.58
N PHE A 148 -8.71 -18.08 6.84
CA PHE A 148 -8.08 -19.30 7.36
C PHE A 148 -8.98 -20.54 7.28
N ILE A 149 -10.18 -20.41 6.67
CA ILE A 149 -11.12 -21.51 6.52
C ILE A 149 -10.94 -22.15 5.16
N ASP A 150 -10.61 -23.43 5.12
CA ASP A 150 -10.31 -24.16 3.89
C ASP A 150 -11.56 -24.34 3.00
N ASP A 151 -12.72 -24.57 3.60
CA ASP A 151 -13.98 -24.74 2.86
C ASP A 151 -14.43 -23.40 2.24
N PRO A 152 -14.47 -23.29 0.90
CA PRO A 152 -14.86 -22.06 0.21
C PRO A 152 -16.29 -21.59 0.54
N ALA A 153 -17.22 -22.51 0.80
CA ALA A 153 -18.60 -22.18 1.12
C ALA A 153 -18.71 -21.55 2.51
N LEU A 154 -18.05 -22.14 3.50
CA LEU A 154 -17.98 -21.61 4.87
C LEU A 154 -17.21 -20.29 4.93
N ARG A 155 -16.09 -20.17 4.19
CA ARG A 155 -15.33 -18.92 4.06
C ARG A 155 -16.23 -17.78 3.59
N LYS A 156 -16.93 -17.98 2.47
CA LYS A 156 -17.81 -16.95 1.90
C LYS A 156 -18.94 -16.55 2.84
N ALA A 157 -19.51 -17.53 3.56
CA ALA A 157 -20.57 -17.27 4.54
C ALA A 157 -20.08 -16.41 5.72
N LEU A 158 -18.83 -16.59 6.14
CA LEU A 158 -18.23 -15.83 7.24
C LEU A 158 -17.71 -14.46 6.79
N GLU A 159 -17.14 -14.33 5.59
CA GLU A 159 -16.79 -13.03 5.00
C GLU A 159 -18.03 -12.12 4.93
N ALA A 160 -19.18 -12.65 4.49
CA ALA A 160 -20.43 -11.90 4.44
C ALA A 160 -20.97 -11.52 5.84
N LYS A 161 -20.60 -12.26 6.90
CA LYS A 161 -21.01 -11.96 8.28
C LYS A 161 -20.11 -10.91 8.91
N ASP A 162 -18.80 -10.97 8.63
CA ASP A 162 -17.81 -10.01 9.10
C ASP A 162 -18.00 -8.63 8.44
N GLU A 163 -18.64 -8.55 7.27
CA GLU A 163 -19.04 -7.29 6.63
C GLU A 163 -20.14 -6.50 7.36
N GLY A 164 -20.85 -7.10 8.34
CA GLY A 164 -22.00 -6.49 9.00
C GLY A 164 -21.89 -6.34 10.52
N SER A 165 -20.68 -6.39 11.09
CA SER A 165 -20.41 -6.24 12.53
C SER A 165 -19.34 -5.19 12.81
#